data_AF-A0AAD7JX04-F1
#
_entry.id   AF-A0AAD7JX04-F1
#
_cell.length_a   1.000
_cell.length_b   1.000
_cell.length_c   1.000
_cell.angle_alpha   90.00
_cell.angle_beta   90.00
_cell.angle_gamma   90.00
#
_symmetry.space_group_name_H-M   'P 1'
#
loop_
_entity.id
_entity.type
_entity.pdbx_description
1 polymer ?
#
loop_
_entity_poly.entity_id
_entity_poly.type
_entity_poly.pdbx_seq_one_letter_code
_entity_poly.pdbx_strand_id
1 'polypeptide(L)'
;MRIQFPFHPIRCSVPRLESTLTSPLTVSSDKVVYRGPLTSTFKRLKIFSISSLSLCIAIAPLMFAIETNLPVMGRTFLAATAVGTSGISTALIAWAGRSYVTALRVTKSPANNEVEQLELTTLTLKLRPRITRVFDPAFVVPTSRPFAKWELAQLVLLPPDLRNPTPGQEETVAETTDAQGQVLGRWIVKWGEGGEGTCHEVGTVVRYFNVHEELLPPLSDVVGPASAAAATAGPESQKS
;
A
#
# COMPACT_ATOMS: atom_id res chain seq x y z
N MET A 1 -54.53 -5.38 -56.11
CA MET A 1 -53.29 -4.62 -56.26
C MET A 1 -52.35 -5.03 -55.13
N ARG A 2 -51.25 -5.74 -55.44
CA ARG A 2 -50.17 -6.09 -54.49
C ARG A 2 -49.41 -4.82 -54.11
N ILE A 3 -49.04 -4.65 -52.84
CA ILE A 3 -47.66 -4.37 -52.40
C ILE A 3 -47.46 -5.08 -51.04
N GLN A 4 -46.26 -5.61 -50.84
CA GLN A 4 -45.89 -6.62 -49.85
C GLN A 4 -44.65 -6.15 -49.08
N PHE A 5 -44.58 -6.57 -47.80
CA PHE A 5 -43.40 -6.76 -46.93
C PHE A 5 -42.76 -5.53 -46.24
N PRO A 6 -41.84 -5.73 -45.26
CA PRO A 6 -42.07 -6.33 -43.92
C PRO A 6 -41.28 -5.57 -42.82
N PHE A 7 -41.58 -5.69 -41.53
CA PHE A 7 -40.57 -5.40 -40.49
C PHE A 7 -40.69 -6.35 -39.29
N HIS A 8 -39.52 -6.79 -38.83
CA HIS A 8 -39.24 -7.93 -37.96
C HIS A 8 -39.75 -7.80 -36.51
N PRO A 9 -39.95 -8.95 -35.82
CA PRO A 9 -40.26 -9.01 -34.40
C PRO A 9 -39.05 -8.70 -33.52
N ILE A 10 -39.28 -7.86 -32.52
CA ILE A 10 -38.37 -7.54 -31.41
C ILE A 10 -38.12 -8.82 -30.60
N ARG A 11 -36.85 -9.24 -30.52
CA ARG A 11 -36.39 -10.29 -29.60
C ARG A 11 -36.55 -9.81 -28.15
N CYS A 12 -37.63 -10.23 -27.48
CA CYS A 12 -37.67 -10.28 -26.02
C CYS A 12 -36.88 -11.52 -25.57
N SER A 13 -35.73 -11.31 -24.94
CA SER A 13 -34.99 -12.39 -24.28
C SER A 13 -35.41 -12.45 -22.81
N VAL A 14 -35.83 -13.65 -22.42
CA VAL A 14 -36.46 -14.12 -21.18
C VAL A 14 -35.77 -13.64 -19.88
N PRO A 15 -36.54 -13.27 -18.83
CA PRO A 15 -36.00 -13.13 -17.49
C PRO A 15 -35.83 -14.51 -16.86
N ARG A 16 -34.61 -14.85 -16.41
CA ARG A 16 -34.37 -16.03 -15.56
C ARG A 16 -34.21 -15.56 -14.12
N LEU A 17 -35.30 -15.64 -13.37
CA LEU A 17 -35.30 -15.60 -11.91
C LEU A 17 -34.94 -16.98 -11.34
N GLU A 18 -34.30 -16.94 -10.17
CA GLU A 18 -34.14 -17.99 -9.16
C GLU A 18 -33.10 -19.10 -9.43
N SER A 19 -31.94 -18.90 -8.81
CA SER A 19 -31.31 -19.96 -8.03
C SER A 19 -31.07 -19.46 -6.61
N THR A 20 -31.63 -20.21 -5.67
CA THR A 20 -31.83 -19.89 -4.27
C THR A 20 -30.72 -20.49 -3.42
N LEU A 21 -30.23 -19.70 -2.46
CA LEU A 21 -29.49 -20.05 -1.25
C LEU A 21 -28.08 -20.67 -1.38
N THR A 22 -27.07 -19.80 -1.22
CA THR A 22 -26.04 -19.95 -0.18
C THR A 22 -25.47 -18.54 0.10
N SER A 23 -25.90 -17.93 1.20
CA SER A 23 -25.16 -16.83 1.82
C SER A 23 -24.11 -17.47 2.75
N PRO A 24 -22.88 -16.95 2.81
CA PRO A 24 -22.67 -15.94 3.84
C PRO A 24 -21.78 -14.76 3.39
N LEU A 25 -22.07 -13.60 4.00
CA LEU A 25 -21.29 -12.35 4.04
C LEU A 25 -21.31 -11.51 2.76
N THR A 26 -22.34 -10.66 2.69
CA THR A 26 -22.33 -9.40 1.94
C THR A 26 -21.15 -8.54 2.40
N VAL A 27 -20.00 -8.62 1.71
CA VAL A 27 -18.92 -7.63 1.82
C VAL A 27 -19.45 -6.33 1.21
N SER A 28 -19.94 -5.46 2.08
CA SER A 28 -20.53 -4.17 1.74
C SER A 28 -19.47 -3.25 1.12
N SER A 29 -19.66 -2.92 -0.16
CA SER A 29 -19.01 -1.85 -0.94
C SER A 29 -17.49 -1.63 -0.71
N ASP A 30 -16.66 -2.41 -1.41
CA ASP A 30 -15.25 -2.05 -1.67
C ASP A 30 -15.20 -0.82 -2.60
N LYS A 31 -15.42 0.37 -2.02
CA LYS A 31 -15.33 1.63 -2.74
C LYS A 31 -13.88 2.09 -2.69
N VAL A 32 -13.25 2.21 -3.87
CA VAL A 32 -11.96 2.88 -4.01
C VAL A 32 -12.16 4.36 -3.64
N VAL A 33 -11.68 4.74 -2.46
CA VAL A 33 -11.83 6.10 -1.93
C VAL A 33 -10.76 7.02 -2.51
N TYR A 34 -9.56 6.50 -2.74
CA TYR A 34 -8.43 7.31 -3.19
C TYR A 34 -7.57 6.59 -4.21
N ARG A 35 -7.08 7.37 -5.18
CA ARG A 35 -6.14 6.94 -6.20
C ARG A 35 -4.99 7.92 -6.29
N GLY A 36 -3.77 7.43 -6.10
CA GLY A 36 -2.59 8.27 -6.11
C GLY A 36 -2.35 8.90 -7.48
N PRO A 37 -2.25 10.23 -7.62
CA PRO A 37 -2.11 10.91 -8.91
C PRO A 37 -0.80 10.55 -9.62
N LEU A 38 0.28 10.31 -8.87
CA LEU A 38 1.61 9.99 -9.39
C LEU A 38 1.81 8.49 -9.68
N THR A 39 0.77 7.66 -9.57
CA THR A 39 0.88 6.21 -9.73
C THR A 39 1.44 5.83 -11.10
N SER A 40 0.97 6.46 -12.17
CA SER A 40 1.43 6.21 -13.54
C SER A 40 2.89 6.64 -13.74
N THR A 41 3.26 7.80 -13.20
CA THR A 41 4.61 8.35 -13.24
C THR A 41 5.60 7.42 -12.52
N PHE A 42 5.30 6.97 -11.31
CA PHE A 42 6.15 6.03 -10.58
C PHE A 42 6.31 4.68 -11.30
N LYS A 43 5.24 4.16 -11.91
CA LYS A 43 5.33 2.93 -12.72
C LYS A 43 6.27 3.10 -13.90
N ARG A 44 6.11 4.17 -14.68
CA ARG A 44 6.98 4.47 -15.83
C ARG A 44 8.43 4.67 -15.40
N LEU A 45 8.66 5.41 -14.32
CA LEU A 45 10.00 5.66 -13.77
C LEU A 45 10.70 4.36 -13.36
N LYS A 46 9.98 3.44 -12.69
CA LYS A 46 10.52 2.13 -12.31
C LYS A 46 10.85 1.27 -13.53
N ILE A 47 9.95 1.20 -14.51
CA ILE A 47 10.19 0.44 -15.76
C ILE A 47 11.43 0.99 -16.47
N PHE A 48 11.50 2.31 -16.65
CA PHE A 48 12.63 2.95 -17.32
C PHE A 48 13.96 2.67 -16.61
N SER A 49 13.98 2.79 -15.27
CA SER A 49 15.18 2.52 -14.47
C SER A 49 15.62 1.05 -14.55
N ILE A 50 14.67 0.11 -14.44
CA ILE A 50 14.95 -1.33 -14.56
C ILE A 50 15.46 -1.67 -15.97
N SER A 51 14.88 -1.08 -17.02
CA SER A 51 15.33 -1.28 -18.39
C SER A 51 16.76 -0.76 -18.60
N SER A 52 17.07 0.44 -18.11
CA SER A 52 18.42 1.02 -18.19
C SER A 52 19.45 0.17 -17.44
N LEU A 53 19.13 -0.24 -16.21
CA LEU A 53 20.00 -1.12 -15.43
C LEU A 53 20.20 -2.48 -16.10
N SER A 54 19.13 -3.07 -16.64
CA SER A 54 19.20 -4.35 -17.35
C SER A 54 20.07 -4.24 -18.60
N LEU A 55 19.96 -3.14 -19.34
CA LEU A 55 20.81 -2.88 -20.50
C LEU A 55 22.28 -2.71 -20.10
N CYS A 56 22.58 -1.98 -19.02
CA CYS A 56 23.94 -1.87 -18.50
C CYS A 56 24.53 -3.23 -18.11
N ILE A 57 23.76 -4.06 -17.41
CA ILE A 57 24.17 -5.41 -17.01
C ILE A 57 24.37 -6.31 -18.23
N ALA A 58 23.53 -6.19 -19.26
CA ALA A 58 23.64 -6.98 -20.49
C ALA A 58 24.84 -6.57 -21.37
N ILE A 59 25.18 -5.28 -21.40
CA ILE A 59 26.32 -4.76 -22.19
C ILE A 59 27.66 -4.98 -21.46
N ALA A 60 27.68 -5.00 -20.13
CA ALA A 60 28.93 -5.13 -19.37
C ALA A 60 29.79 -6.36 -19.76
N PRO A 61 29.26 -7.58 -19.98
CA PRO A 61 30.03 -8.72 -20.48
C PRO A 61 30.65 -8.49 -21.87
N LEU A 62 30.00 -7.71 -22.75
CA LEU A 62 30.51 -7.42 -24.08
C LEU A 62 31.83 -6.64 -24.03
N MET A 63 32.04 -5.79 -23.00
CA MET A 63 33.32 -5.10 -22.79
C MET A 63 34.49 -6.04 -22.47
N PHE A 64 34.19 -7.23 -21.93
CA PHE A 64 35.22 -8.25 -21.70
C PHE A 64 35.47 -9.11 -22.93
N ALA A 65 34.44 -9.33 -23.75
CA ALA A 65 34.55 -10.11 -24.99
C ALA A 65 35.33 -9.39 -26.10
N ILE A 66 35.30 -8.05 -26.14
CA ILE A 66 36.04 -7.28 -27.14
C ILE A 66 37.49 -7.10 -26.68
N GLU A 67 38.43 -7.53 -27.54
CA GLU A 67 39.86 -7.30 -27.36
C GLU A 67 40.17 -5.80 -27.42
N THR A 68 40.26 -5.16 -26.25
CA THR A 68 40.65 -3.76 -26.09
C THR A 68 42.04 -3.68 -25.48
N ASN A 69 42.84 -2.68 -25.83
CA ASN A 69 44.21 -2.51 -25.30
C ASN A 69 44.25 -2.02 -23.82
N LEU A 70 43.16 -2.22 -23.07
CA LEU A 70 43.03 -1.84 -21.67
C LEU A 70 43.30 -3.04 -20.76
N PRO A 71 44.08 -2.87 -19.67
CA PRO A 71 44.28 -3.92 -18.67
C PRO A 71 42.94 -4.33 -18.05
N VAL A 72 42.80 -5.61 -17.70
CA VAL A 72 41.55 -6.19 -17.17
C VAL A 72 40.98 -5.37 -16.01
N MET A 73 41.85 -4.89 -15.11
CA MET A 73 41.47 -4.03 -13.98
C MET A 73 40.77 -2.73 -14.44
N GLY A 74 41.25 -2.09 -15.49
CA GLY A 74 40.62 -0.88 -16.03
C GLY A 74 39.20 -1.15 -16.55
N ARG A 75 39.01 -2.28 -17.24
CA ARG A 75 37.69 -2.69 -17.73
C ARG A 75 36.73 -3.00 -16.59
N THR A 76 37.20 -3.69 -15.55
CA THR A 76 36.37 -3.98 -14.37
C THR A 76 35.93 -2.71 -13.65
N PHE A 77 36.82 -1.72 -13.48
CA PHE A 77 36.45 -0.46 -12.83
C PHE A 77 35.43 0.34 -13.67
N LEU A 78 35.62 0.42 -14.98
CA LEU A 78 34.69 1.12 -15.88
C LEU A 78 33.30 0.46 -15.87
N ALA A 79 33.25 -0.87 -16.04
CA ALA A 79 32.00 -1.63 -15.99
C ALA A 79 31.31 -1.51 -14.63
N ALA A 80 32.07 -1.64 -13.53
CA ALA A 80 31.54 -1.54 -12.18
C ALA A 80 31.00 -0.13 -11.87
N THR A 81 31.67 0.92 -12.34
CA THR A 81 31.19 2.31 -12.14
C THR A 81 29.89 2.56 -12.89
N ALA A 82 29.79 2.09 -14.14
CA ALA A 82 28.58 2.23 -14.95
C ALA A 82 27.39 1.47 -14.34
N VAL A 83 27.58 0.19 -13.99
CA VAL A 83 26.53 -0.63 -13.36
C VAL A 83 26.20 -0.11 -11.96
N GLY A 84 27.20 0.28 -11.18
CA GLY A 84 27.06 0.78 -9.82
C GLY A 84 26.26 2.07 -9.76
N THR A 85 26.59 3.05 -10.61
CA THR A 85 25.85 4.33 -10.66
C THR A 85 24.39 4.12 -11.05
N SER A 86 24.14 3.30 -12.08
CA SER A 86 22.78 2.93 -12.50
C SER A 86 22.02 2.17 -11.41
N GLY A 87 22.71 1.27 -10.68
CA GLY A 87 22.16 0.50 -9.58
C GLY A 87 21.76 1.38 -8.39
N ILE A 88 22.65 2.29 -7.97
CA ILE A 88 22.39 3.24 -6.88
C ILE A 88 21.20 4.14 -7.23
N SER A 89 21.18 4.70 -8.46
CA SER A 89 20.05 5.53 -8.91
C SER A 89 18.73 4.75 -8.88
N THR A 90 18.74 3.50 -9.34
CA THR A 90 17.54 2.63 -9.33
C THR A 90 17.10 2.29 -7.90
N ALA A 91 18.04 2.06 -6.98
CA ALA A 91 17.77 1.77 -5.59
C ALA A 91 17.14 2.96 -4.85
N LEU A 92 17.60 4.19 -5.11
CA LEU A 92 17.01 5.40 -4.53
C LEU A 92 15.56 5.59 -4.97
N ILE A 93 15.27 5.39 -6.26
CA ILE A 93 13.89 5.42 -6.78
C ILE A 93 13.04 4.33 -6.13
N ALA A 94 13.60 3.13 -5.95
CA ALA A 94 12.92 2.02 -5.29
C ALA A 94 12.56 2.36 -3.83
N TRP A 95 13.50 2.97 -3.10
CA TRP A 95 13.35 3.36 -1.70
C TRP A 95 12.31 4.48 -1.55
N ALA A 96 12.42 5.55 -2.33
CA ALA A 96 11.48 6.67 -2.30
C ALA A 96 10.06 6.26 -2.74
N GLY A 97 9.95 5.36 -3.72
CA GLY A 97 8.68 4.86 -4.22
C GLY A 97 8.10 3.66 -3.46
N ARG A 98 8.68 3.24 -2.32
CA ARG A 98 8.21 2.08 -1.53
C ARG A 98 7.01 2.42 -0.66
N SER A 99 6.99 3.61 -0.06
CA SER A 99 5.89 4.09 0.79
C SER A 99 4.71 4.62 -0.01
N TYR A 100 4.85 4.83 -1.32
CA TYR A 100 3.82 5.44 -2.15
C TYR A 100 2.55 4.59 -2.26
N VAL A 101 1.42 5.14 -1.79
CA VAL A 101 0.11 4.49 -1.88
C VAL A 101 -0.53 4.79 -3.23
N THR A 102 -0.79 3.73 -3.98
CA THR A 102 -1.37 3.82 -5.32
C THR A 102 -2.89 3.83 -5.32
N ALA A 103 -3.48 3.09 -4.38
CA ALA A 103 -4.91 3.04 -4.14
C ALA A 103 -5.16 2.84 -2.65
N LEU A 104 -6.18 3.49 -2.14
CA LEU A 104 -6.69 3.29 -0.79
C LEU A 104 -8.18 2.98 -0.91
N ARG A 105 -8.57 1.91 -0.22
CA ARG A 105 -9.93 1.39 -0.16
C ARG A 105 -10.35 1.34 1.29
N VAL A 106 -11.61 1.68 1.53
CA VAL A 106 -12.18 1.71 2.87
C VAL A 106 -13.38 0.77 2.86
N THR A 107 -13.38 -0.17 3.78
CA THR A 107 -14.52 -1.06 4.00
C THR A 107 -15.30 -0.54 5.20
N LYS A 108 -16.58 -0.27 4.99
CA LYS A 108 -17.49 0.22 6.04
C LYS A 108 -18.35 -0.92 6.55
N SER A 109 -18.55 -0.97 7.86
CA SER A 109 -19.42 -1.96 8.46
C SER A 109 -20.88 -1.68 8.08
N PRO A 110 -21.66 -2.68 7.61
CA PRO A 110 -23.04 -2.47 7.18
C PRO A 110 -23.99 -2.08 8.33
N ALA A 111 -23.58 -2.32 9.59
CA ALA A 111 -24.41 -2.04 10.77
C ALA A 111 -24.39 -0.55 11.17
N ASN A 112 -23.20 0.06 11.24
CA ASN A 112 -23.03 1.42 11.79
C ASN A 112 -22.50 2.43 10.77
N ASN A 113 -22.21 2.03 9.52
CA ASN A 113 -21.56 2.87 8.49
C ASN A 113 -20.19 3.44 8.93
N GLU A 114 -19.62 2.88 9.99
CA GLU A 114 -18.29 3.20 10.51
C GLU A 114 -17.21 2.52 9.67
N VAL A 115 -16.02 3.13 9.64
CA VAL A 115 -14.86 2.55 8.96
C VAL A 115 -14.32 1.40 9.78
N GLU A 116 -14.50 0.19 9.28
CA GLU A 116 -14.04 -1.02 9.95
C GLU A 116 -12.64 -1.39 9.48
N GLN A 117 -12.35 -1.25 8.19
CA GLN A 117 -11.06 -1.69 7.63
C GLN A 117 -10.54 -0.73 6.57
N LEU A 118 -9.22 -0.55 6.57
CA LEU A 118 -8.50 0.28 5.63
C LEU A 118 -7.51 -0.57 4.83
N GLU A 119 -7.66 -0.63 3.51
CA GLU A 119 -6.71 -1.31 2.63
C GLU A 119 -5.86 -0.30 1.86
N LEU A 120 -4.54 -0.35 2.05
CA LEU A 120 -3.56 0.48 1.36
C LEU A 120 -2.76 -0.37 0.37
N THR A 121 -2.78 0.02 -0.90
CA THR A 121 -2.03 -0.69 -1.95
C THR A 121 -0.76 0.07 -2.32
N THR A 122 0.39 -0.55 -2.10
CA THR A 122 1.72 -0.04 -2.49
C THR A 122 2.34 -0.88 -3.61
N LEU A 123 3.41 -0.40 -4.24
CA LEU A 123 4.11 -1.11 -5.31
C LEU A 123 5.56 -1.40 -4.93
N THR A 124 5.97 -2.65 -5.07
CA THR A 124 7.38 -3.06 -4.97
C THR A 124 8.22 -2.50 -6.12
N LEU A 125 9.55 -2.71 -6.06
CA LEU A 125 10.46 -2.38 -7.15
C LEU A 125 10.06 -3.07 -8.47
N LYS A 126 9.69 -4.34 -8.41
CA LYS A 126 9.26 -5.14 -9.59
C LYS A 126 7.81 -4.87 -10.02
N LEU A 127 7.25 -3.71 -9.67
CA LEU A 127 5.86 -3.33 -9.94
C LEU A 127 4.80 -4.32 -9.42
N ARG A 128 5.15 -5.19 -8.47
CA ARG A 128 4.17 -6.09 -7.84
C ARG A 128 3.42 -5.33 -6.75
N PRO A 129 2.08 -5.38 -6.73
CA PRO A 129 1.29 -4.74 -5.68
C PRO A 129 1.48 -5.48 -4.36
N ARG A 130 1.47 -4.69 -3.28
CA ARG A 130 1.44 -5.16 -1.88
C ARG A 130 0.25 -4.48 -1.23
N ILE A 131 -0.64 -5.28 -0.69
CA ILE A 131 -1.88 -4.80 -0.08
C ILE A 131 -1.66 -4.87 1.41
N THR A 132 -1.78 -3.75 2.11
CA THR A 132 -1.73 -3.71 3.57
C THR A 132 -3.12 -3.42 4.09
N ARG A 133 -3.68 -4.38 4.81
CA ARG A 133 -4.98 -4.28 5.45
C ARG A 133 -4.77 -3.87 6.88
N VAL A 134 -5.42 -2.80 7.30
CA VAL A 134 -5.44 -2.32 8.68
C VAL A 134 -6.84 -2.55 9.21
N PHE A 135 -6.94 -3.34 10.28
CA PHE A 135 -8.21 -3.75 10.89
C PHE A 135 -8.80 -2.70 11.82
N ASP A 136 -7.99 -1.75 12.27
CA ASP A 136 -8.47 -0.61 13.03
C ASP A 136 -7.71 0.66 12.58
N PRO A 137 -8.40 1.64 11.98
CA PRO A 137 -7.76 2.86 11.48
C PRO A 137 -7.14 3.72 12.59
N ALA A 138 -7.48 3.51 13.87
CA ALA A 138 -6.85 4.22 15.00
C ALA A 138 -5.34 3.92 15.13
N PHE A 139 -4.87 2.79 14.59
CA PHE A 139 -3.45 2.43 14.57
C PHE A 139 -2.65 3.14 13.48
N VAL A 140 -3.30 3.94 12.62
CA VAL A 140 -2.63 4.76 11.61
C VAL A 140 -2.45 6.15 12.17
N VAL A 141 -1.20 6.56 12.37
CA VAL A 141 -0.84 7.85 12.94
C VAL A 141 -0.08 8.71 11.93
N PRO A 142 -0.17 10.05 12.00
CA PRO A 142 0.64 10.92 11.16
C PRO A 142 2.13 10.80 11.52
N THR A 143 3.00 10.89 10.51
CA THR A 143 4.45 10.81 10.67
C THR A 143 5.16 12.01 10.04
N SER A 144 6.30 12.42 10.59
CA SER A 144 7.12 13.52 10.06
C SER A 144 8.21 13.05 9.08
N ARG A 145 8.26 11.75 8.75
CA ARG A 145 9.29 11.17 7.90
C ARG A 145 9.17 11.68 6.44
N PRO A 146 10.28 12.00 5.74
CA PRO A 146 10.19 12.36 4.33
C PRO A 146 9.61 11.20 3.49
N PHE A 147 8.78 11.54 2.50
CA PHE A 147 8.07 10.57 1.65
C PHE A 147 7.12 9.63 2.39
N ALA A 148 6.66 9.97 3.60
CA ALA A 148 5.56 9.30 4.28
C ALA A 148 4.72 10.34 5.01
N LYS A 149 3.41 10.13 5.02
CA LYS A 149 2.45 10.96 5.77
C LYS A 149 1.86 10.18 6.92
N TRP A 150 1.63 8.88 6.73
CA TRP A 150 1.12 8.00 7.75
C TRP A 150 2.13 6.90 8.08
N GLU A 151 2.06 6.43 9.32
CA GLU A 151 2.73 5.23 9.78
C GLU A 151 1.84 4.38 10.67
N LEU A 152 2.14 3.09 10.77
CA LEU A 152 1.56 2.25 11.80
C LEU A 152 2.15 2.63 13.16
N ALA A 153 1.27 2.86 14.13
CA ALA A 153 1.63 3.23 15.49
C ALA A 153 2.53 2.15 16.11
N GLN A 154 3.61 2.60 16.75
CA GLN A 154 4.52 1.74 17.52
C GLN A 154 4.02 1.52 18.94
N LEU A 155 3.34 2.52 19.49
CA LEU A 155 2.80 2.52 20.83
C LEU A 155 1.39 3.10 20.76
N VAL A 156 0.43 2.42 21.38
CA VAL A 156 -0.98 2.81 21.42
C VAL A 156 -1.46 2.76 22.85
N LEU A 157 -2.27 3.74 23.24
CA LEU A 157 -2.96 3.75 24.52
C LEU A 157 -4.45 3.64 24.23
N LEU A 158 -5.07 2.56 24.71
CA LEU A 158 -6.52 2.40 24.62
C LEU A 158 -7.20 3.25 25.71
N PRO A 159 -8.21 4.07 25.35
CA PRO A 159 -9.06 4.70 26.34
C PRO A 159 -9.73 3.63 27.21
N PRO A 160 -9.81 3.83 28.54
CA PRO A 160 -10.33 2.83 29.49
C PRO A 160 -11.81 2.46 29.25
N ASP A 161 -12.53 3.29 28.48
CA ASP A 161 -13.97 3.15 28.25
C ASP A 161 -14.33 2.21 27.09
N LEU A 162 -13.38 1.89 26.20
CA LEU A 162 -13.66 1.16 24.95
C LEU A 162 -13.43 -0.34 25.07
N ARG A 163 -12.29 -0.76 25.65
CA ARG A 163 -11.87 -2.16 25.68
C ARG A 163 -10.76 -2.34 26.72
N ASN A 164 -10.92 -3.32 27.61
CA ASN A 164 -9.86 -3.75 28.53
C ASN A 164 -9.20 -5.00 27.95
N PRO A 165 -8.12 -4.87 27.14
CA PRO A 165 -7.41 -6.04 26.64
C PRO A 165 -6.78 -6.81 27.79
N THR A 166 -6.68 -8.13 27.64
CA THR A 166 -5.99 -8.95 28.65
C THR A 166 -4.49 -8.67 28.55
N PRO A 167 -3.80 -8.34 29.66
CA PRO A 167 -2.36 -8.15 29.64
C PRO A 167 -1.65 -9.39 29.08
N GLY A 168 -0.72 -9.19 28.15
CA GLY A 168 -0.01 -10.25 27.44
C GLY A 168 -0.72 -10.79 26.19
N GLN A 169 -1.93 -10.34 25.88
CA GLN A 169 -2.63 -10.72 24.65
C GLN A 169 -1.98 -10.04 23.44
N GLU A 170 -1.81 -10.82 22.36
CA GLU A 170 -1.35 -10.35 21.07
C GLU A 170 -2.50 -10.28 20.07
N GLU A 171 -2.60 -9.17 19.34
CA GLU A 171 -3.64 -8.93 18.34
C GLU A 171 -3.02 -8.42 17.05
N THR A 172 -3.45 -8.96 15.90
CA THR A 172 -2.98 -8.48 14.60
C THR A 172 -3.80 -7.27 14.20
N VAL A 173 -3.14 -6.10 14.14
CA VAL A 173 -3.81 -4.83 13.81
C VAL A 173 -3.66 -4.46 12.34
N ALA A 174 -2.62 -4.99 11.68
CA ALA A 174 -2.47 -4.90 10.25
C ALA A 174 -1.79 -6.14 9.67
N GLU A 175 -2.10 -6.47 8.42
CA GLU A 175 -1.43 -7.51 7.65
C GLU A 175 -1.03 -7.00 6.27
N THR A 176 0.16 -7.38 5.80
CA THR A 176 0.60 -7.10 4.44
C THR A 176 0.55 -8.38 3.62
N THR A 177 -0.23 -8.38 2.55
CA THR A 177 -0.36 -9.49 1.61
C THR A 177 0.24 -9.16 0.24
N ASP A 178 0.54 -10.20 -0.53
CA ASP A 178 0.83 -10.06 -1.96
C ASP A 178 -0.46 -9.98 -2.82
N ALA A 179 -0.27 -9.94 -4.14
CA ALA A 179 -1.36 -9.90 -5.11
C ALA A 179 -2.19 -11.20 -5.15
N GLN A 180 -1.62 -12.29 -4.66
CA GLN A 180 -2.20 -13.63 -4.60
C GLN A 180 -2.93 -13.89 -3.27
N GLY A 181 -2.87 -12.94 -2.33
CA GLY A 181 -3.45 -13.05 -1.00
C GLY A 181 -2.56 -13.77 0.02
N GLN A 182 -1.30 -14.05 -0.31
CA GLN A 182 -0.35 -14.63 0.63
C GLN A 182 0.13 -13.57 1.63
N VAL A 183 0.03 -13.87 2.92
CA VAL A 183 0.49 -12.99 4.00
C VAL A 183 2.02 -12.99 4.04
N LEU A 184 2.60 -11.80 3.89
CA LEU A 184 4.05 -11.58 3.92
C LEU A 184 4.53 -11.14 5.29
N GLY A 185 3.67 -10.45 6.02
CA GLY A 185 3.96 -9.95 7.36
C GLY A 185 2.71 -9.45 8.06
N ARG A 186 2.81 -9.34 9.38
CA ARG A 186 1.76 -8.88 10.28
C ARG A 186 2.34 -7.84 11.24
N TRP A 187 1.57 -6.80 11.50
CA TRP A 187 1.82 -5.83 12.55
C TRP A 187 0.96 -6.24 13.75
N ILE A 188 1.63 -6.60 14.84
CA ILE A 188 0.99 -7.20 16.01
C ILE A 188 1.17 -6.24 17.18
N VAL A 189 0.07 -5.94 17.87
CA VAL A 189 0.10 -5.22 19.14
C VAL A 189 0.15 -6.23 20.27
N LYS A 190 1.06 -6.01 21.22
CA LYS A 190 1.12 -6.73 22.49
C LYS A 190 0.61 -5.81 23.57
N TRP A 191 -0.50 -6.20 24.19
CA TRP A 191 -1.14 -5.43 25.25
C TRP A 191 -0.42 -5.64 26.60
N GLY A 192 -0.16 -4.55 27.30
CA GLY A 192 0.39 -4.48 28.64
C GLY A 192 -0.68 -4.15 29.69
N GLU A 193 -0.23 -3.93 30.92
CA GLU A 193 -1.10 -3.50 32.01
C GLU A 193 -1.56 -2.05 31.78
N GLY A 194 -2.84 -1.74 32.03
CA GLY A 194 -3.37 -0.39 31.86
C GLY A 194 -3.70 0.03 30.43
N GLY A 195 -3.79 -0.91 29.48
CA GLY A 195 -4.21 -0.62 28.09
C GLY A 195 -3.10 -0.07 27.19
N GLU A 196 -1.84 -0.10 27.64
CA GLU A 196 -0.68 0.20 26.80
C GLU A 196 -0.42 -0.94 25.82
N GLY A 197 -0.34 -0.64 24.52
CA GLY A 197 -0.06 -1.60 23.46
C GLY A 197 1.27 -1.29 22.80
N THR A 198 2.22 -2.21 22.89
CA THR A 198 3.48 -2.13 22.13
C THR A 198 3.37 -2.91 20.84
N CYS A 199 3.52 -2.24 19.70
CA CYS A 199 3.42 -2.86 18.39
C CYS A 199 4.78 -3.33 17.88
N HIS A 200 4.79 -4.49 17.24
CA HIS A 200 5.99 -5.07 16.62
C HIS A 200 5.66 -5.71 15.27
N GLU A 201 6.69 -5.81 14.42
CA GLU A 201 6.57 -6.49 13.12
C GLU A 201 6.91 -7.98 13.23
N VAL A 202 6.12 -8.78 12.53
CA VAL A 202 6.42 -10.19 12.25
C VAL A 202 6.42 -10.37 10.74
N GLY A 203 7.57 -10.72 10.16
CA GLY A 203 7.73 -10.90 8.72
C GLY A 203 8.02 -9.59 7.96
N THR A 204 7.51 -9.46 6.73
CA THR A 204 7.72 -8.25 5.91
C THR A 204 6.46 -7.39 5.89
N VAL A 205 6.47 -6.31 6.67
CA VAL A 205 5.36 -5.35 6.77
C VAL A 205 5.71 -4.04 6.07
N VAL A 206 4.69 -3.38 5.50
CA VAL A 206 4.82 -1.98 5.07
C VAL A 206 4.32 -1.09 6.22
N ARG A 207 5.24 -0.42 6.90
CA ARG A 207 4.90 0.46 8.03
C ARG A 207 4.54 1.89 7.61
N TYR A 208 5.16 2.39 6.55
CA TYR A 208 5.08 3.81 6.16
C TYR A 208 4.30 3.99 4.87
N PHE A 209 3.42 4.98 4.85
CA PHE A 209 2.52 5.25 3.74
C PHE A 209 2.57 6.72 3.34
N ASN A 210 2.73 6.98 2.05
CA ASN A 210 2.63 8.30 1.46
C ASN A 210 1.27 8.43 0.77
N VAL A 211 0.39 9.21 1.38
CA VAL A 211 -0.96 9.51 0.91
C VAL A 211 -1.08 11.02 0.75
N HIS A 212 -1.83 11.44 -0.27
CA HIS A 212 -2.16 12.84 -0.51
C HIS A 212 -3.46 13.14 0.23
N GLU A 213 -3.35 13.73 1.42
CA GLU A 213 -4.47 13.97 2.32
C GLU A 213 -5.51 14.92 1.71
N GLU A 214 -5.08 15.83 0.84
CA GLU A 214 -5.92 16.77 0.11
C GLU A 214 -6.88 16.11 -0.90
N LEU A 215 -6.61 14.85 -1.27
CA LEU A 215 -7.46 14.06 -2.17
C LEU A 215 -8.36 13.08 -1.42
N LEU A 216 -8.23 12.99 -0.09
CA LEU A 216 -9.09 12.17 0.74
C LEU A 216 -10.40 12.90 1.05
N PRO A 217 -11.52 12.19 1.23
CA PRO A 217 -12.66 12.76 1.93
C PRO A 217 -12.25 13.15 3.36
N PRO A 218 -13.03 14.02 4.03
CA PRO A 218 -12.68 14.56 5.35
C PRO A 218 -12.21 13.46 6.30
N LEU A 219 -11.07 13.69 6.98
CA LEU A 219 -10.40 12.66 7.78
C LEU A 219 -11.28 12.06 8.88
N SER A 220 -12.28 12.81 9.37
CA SER A 220 -13.32 12.32 10.29
C SER A 220 -14.03 11.06 9.80
N ASP A 221 -14.09 10.88 8.48
CA ASP A 221 -14.82 9.80 7.83
C ASP A 221 -13.92 8.61 7.46
N VAL A 222 -12.59 8.74 7.64
CA VAL A 222 -11.58 7.76 7.17
C VAL A 222 -10.68 7.26 8.29
N VAL A 223 -10.25 8.16 9.18
CA VAL A 223 -9.40 7.85 10.32
C VAL A 223 -10.19 8.24 11.56
N GLY A 224 -10.62 7.25 12.35
CA GLY A 224 -11.49 7.48 13.50
C GLY A 224 -10.97 8.58 14.46
N PRO A 225 -11.83 9.11 15.33
CA PRO A 225 -11.56 10.31 16.14
C PRO A 225 -10.28 10.22 17.01
N ALA A 226 -9.78 9.01 17.30
CA ALA A 226 -8.57 8.78 18.08
C ALA A 226 -7.27 9.26 17.38
N SER A 227 -7.17 9.16 16.04
CA SER A 227 -5.95 9.62 15.34
C SER A 227 -5.84 11.14 15.25
N ALA A 228 -6.97 11.86 15.27
CA ALA A 228 -6.99 13.31 15.24
C ALA A 228 -6.40 13.93 16.52
N ALA A 229 -6.56 13.25 17.66
CA ALA A 229 -6.00 13.68 18.94
C ALA A 229 -4.47 13.60 18.96
N ALA A 230 -3.88 12.59 18.33
CA ALA A 230 -2.42 12.41 18.28
C ALA A 230 -1.70 13.45 17.40
N ALA A 231 -2.37 14.03 16.41
CA ALA A 231 -1.80 15.04 15.52
C ALA A 231 -1.57 16.42 16.20
N THR A 232 -2.15 16.64 17.38
CA THR A 232 -2.05 17.92 18.10
C THR A 232 -0.86 17.97 19.09
N ALA A 233 -0.16 16.85 19.30
CA ALA A 233 1.01 16.80 20.17
C ALA A 233 2.32 17.03 19.40
N GLY A 234 2.46 18.21 18.79
CA GLY A 234 3.76 18.70 18.31
C GLY A 234 4.60 19.22 19.49
N PRO A 235 5.94 19.04 19.46
CA PRO A 235 6.79 19.42 20.60
C PRO A 235 6.85 20.95 20.72
N GLU A 236 6.29 21.49 21.79
CA GLU A 236 6.67 22.81 22.29
C GLU A 236 8.17 22.78 22.62
N SER A 237 8.96 23.33 21.71
CA SER A 237 10.37 23.62 21.92
C SER A 237 10.48 24.72 22.98
N GLN A 238 10.67 24.29 24.22
CA GLN A 238 11.12 25.11 25.34
C GLN A 238 12.47 25.74 24.98
N LYS A 239 12.46 27.03 24.61
CA LYS A 239 13.68 27.83 24.47
C LYS A 239 13.72 28.80 25.64
N SER A 240 14.55 28.45 26.62
CA SER A 240 15.04 29.32 27.68
C SER A 240 16.04 30.34 27.15
#